data_AF-A0AAD2FX28-F1
#
_entry.id   AF-A0AAD2FX28-F1
#
_cell.length_a   1.000
_cell.length_b   1.000
_cell.length_c   1.000
_cell.angle_alpha   90.00
_cell.angle_beta   90.00
_cell.angle_gamma   90.00
#
_symmetry.space_group_name_H-M   'P 1'
#
loop_
_entity.id
_entity.type
_entity.pdbx_description
1 polymer ?
#
loop_
_entity_poly.entity_id
_entity_poly.type
_entity_poly.pdbx_seq_one_letter_code
_entity_poly.pdbx_strand_id
1 'polypeptide(L)'
;MTSQFKDMFDLVGESDRIVIHDNSSNVLYSSTEKAELISLQQALHQCLEKPLFHSHGINSGNNPTITLYRNGEELLQISHHSSCKSIECSLYSFDIPLSKAQTWLEWFDHNNVNSPRQEFERLAARRREQRETYKTFMRNMPPYLLSIWKKHESTIRFDGKCPDDLKRSLRRNLCGKTLDEKIADVLIWYGTTASAKNRGSPIYERAVEALLLAFDEQDIESAVESQFNEQGTLSNPNLITGCYKLFRSFRFKKMYPEGLNLESIRQPQLLGVTF
;
A
#
# COMPACT_ATOMS: atom_id res chain seq x y z
N MET A 1 -32.27 -16.96 -1.30
CA MET A 1 -30.95 -17.21 -1.91
C MET A 1 -30.83 -16.37 -3.16
N THR A 2 -29.76 -15.61 -3.30
CA THR A 2 -29.42 -14.96 -4.58
C THR A 2 -29.13 -16.06 -5.60
N SER A 3 -29.97 -16.20 -6.63
CA SER A 3 -29.81 -17.19 -7.71
C SER A 3 -28.44 -17.13 -8.41
N GLN A 4 -27.72 -16.04 -8.20
CA GLN A 4 -26.46 -15.68 -8.85
C GLN A 4 -25.26 -16.57 -8.48
N PHE A 5 -25.28 -17.26 -7.34
CA PHE A 5 -24.18 -18.16 -6.93
C PHE A 5 -24.60 -19.63 -6.87
N LYS A 6 -25.77 -19.95 -7.44
CA LYS A 6 -26.34 -21.30 -7.39
C LYS A 6 -25.38 -22.33 -7.94
N ASP A 7 -24.77 -22.08 -9.09
CA ASP A 7 -23.86 -23.02 -9.75
C ASP A 7 -22.64 -23.36 -8.87
N MET A 8 -22.08 -22.36 -8.20
CA MET A 8 -21.00 -22.57 -7.24
C MET A 8 -21.46 -23.43 -6.05
N PHE A 9 -22.62 -23.14 -5.47
CA PHE A 9 -23.13 -23.91 -4.33
C PHE A 9 -23.50 -25.35 -4.72
N ASP A 10 -24.03 -25.55 -5.92
CA ASP A 10 -24.30 -26.88 -6.46
C ASP A 10 -23.00 -27.66 -6.60
N LEU A 11 -21.97 -27.10 -7.25
CA LEU A 11 -20.66 -27.74 -7.40
C LEU A 11 -20.00 -28.08 -6.05
N VAL A 12 -20.14 -27.22 -5.03
CA VAL A 12 -19.66 -27.52 -3.67
C VAL A 12 -20.40 -28.73 -3.08
N GLY A 13 -21.73 -28.77 -3.18
CA GLY A 13 -22.54 -29.89 -2.66
C GLY A 13 -22.36 -31.20 -3.44
N GLU A 14 -21.86 -31.07 -4.67
CA GLU A 14 -21.59 -32.13 -5.62
C GLU A 14 -20.20 -32.78 -5.46
N SER A 15 -19.29 -32.10 -4.78
CA SER A 15 -17.91 -32.53 -4.55
C SER A 15 -17.85 -33.70 -3.56
N ASP A 16 -16.80 -34.53 -3.67
CA ASP A 16 -16.52 -35.63 -2.73
C ASP A 16 -15.21 -35.45 -1.94
N ARG A 17 -14.38 -34.49 -2.35
CA ARG A 17 -13.12 -34.15 -1.70
C ARG A 17 -12.83 -32.66 -1.77
N ILE A 18 -12.28 -32.15 -0.68
CA ILE A 18 -11.71 -30.82 -0.57
C ILE A 18 -10.21 -30.92 -0.34
N VAL A 19 -9.44 -30.09 -1.03
CA VAL A 19 -7.99 -29.93 -0.81
C VAL A 19 -7.67 -28.45 -0.73
N ILE A 20 -6.83 -28.05 0.22
CA ILE A 20 -6.36 -26.67 0.35
C ILE A 20 -4.87 -26.67 0.03
N HIS A 21 -4.48 -25.84 -0.93
CA HIS A 21 -3.09 -25.68 -1.35
C HIS A 21 -2.53 -24.31 -0.95
N ASP A 22 -1.23 -24.22 -0.68
CA ASP A 22 -0.51 -22.94 -0.67
C ASP A 22 -0.17 -22.46 -2.10
N ASN A 23 0.45 -21.29 -2.21
CA ASN A 23 0.88 -20.73 -3.50
C ASN A 23 1.95 -21.58 -4.23
N SER A 24 2.62 -22.49 -3.52
CA SER A 24 3.61 -23.42 -4.07
C SER A 24 2.97 -24.77 -4.42
N SER A 25 1.64 -24.86 -4.39
CA SER A 25 0.86 -26.10 -4.60
C SER A 25 1.10 -27.18 -3.54
N ASN A 26 1.65 -26.85 -2.37
CA ASN A 26 1.75 -27.78 -1.26
C ASN A 26 0.38 -27.96 -0.61
N VAL A 27 0.01 -29.21 -0.31
CA VAL A 27 -1.24 -29.51 0.40
C VAL A 27 -1.10 -29.05 1.86
N LEU A 28 -1.96 -28.11 2.25
CA LEU A 28 -2.11 -27.64 3.63
C LEU A 28 -3.16 -28.45 4.39
N TYR A 29 -4.20 -28.89 3.69
CA TYR A 29 -5.32 -29.65 4.26
C TYR A 29 -6.00 -30.48 3.16
N SER A 30 -6.55 -31.63 3.52
CA SER A 30 -7.39 -32.44 2.63
C SER A 30 -8.42 -33.22 3.44
N SER A 31 -9.64 -33.34 2.91
CA SER A 31 -10.70 -34.12 3.54
C SER A 31 -11.67 -34.68 2.50
N THR A 32 -12.23 -35.85 2.79
CA THR A 32 -13.36 -36.48 2.06
C THR A 32 -14.62 -36.52 2.93
N GLU A 33 -14.58 -35.91 4.13
CA GLU A 33 -15.71 -35.92 5.05
C GLU A 33 -16.81 -35.00 4.55
N LYS A 34 -18.02 -35.55 4.39
CA LYS A 34 -19.18 -34.78 3.90
C LYS A 34 -19.52 -33.59 4.80
N ALA A 35 -19.25 -33.72 6.10
CA ALA A 35 -19.44 -32.63 7.06
C ALA A 35 -18.59 -31.39 6.73
N GLU A 36 -17.39 -31.57 6.19
CA GLU A 36 -16.49 -30.45 5.83
C GLU A 36 -16.97 -29.71 4.58
N LEU A 37 -17.48 -30.44 3.59
CA LEU A 37 -18.10 -29.84 2.41
C LEU A 37 -19.36 -29.05 2.77
N ILE A 38 -20.19 -29.59 3.67
CA ILE A 38 -21.36 -28.87 4.21
C ILE A 38 -20.92 -27.61 4.97
N SER A 39 -19.87 -27.73 5.80
CA SER A 39 -19.30 -26.60 6.55
C SER A 39 -18.79 -25.50 5.61
N LEU A 40 -18.08 -25.86 4.54
CA LEU A 40 -17.62 -24.92 3.51
C LEU A 40 -18.80 -24.22 2.82
N GLN A 41 -19.80 -24.99 2.40
CA GLN A 41 -20.99 -24.46 1.73
C GLN A 41 -21.73 -23.46 2.63
N GLN A 42 -21.85 -23.77 3.93
CA GLN A 42 -22.44 -22.87 4.93
C GLN A 42 -21.62 -21.59 5.11
N ALA A 43 -20.30 -21.70 5.21
CA ALA A 43 -19.41 -20.54 5.33
C ALA A 43 -19.57 -19.60 4.14
N LEU A 44 -19.53 -20.15 2.91
CA LEU A 44 -19.76 -19.39 1.66
C LEU A 44 -21.16 -18.74 1.64
N HIS A 45 -22.20 -19.48 2.02
CA HIS A 45 -23.55 -18.92 2.08
C HIS A 45 -23.68 -17.72 3.03
N GLN A 46 -22.96 -17.75 4.14
CA GLN A 46 -23.04 -16.71 5.17
C GLN A 46 -22.18 -15.49 4.85
N CYS A 47 -21.11 -15.65 4.05
CA CYS A 47 -20.12 -14.60 3.84
C CYS A 47 -20.22 -13.89 2.49
N LEU A 48 -20.87 -14.43 1.46
CA LEU A 48 -20.85 -13.81 0.12
C LEU A 48 -21.89 -12.71 -0.08
N GLU A 49 -21.49 -11.63 -0.75
CA GLU A 49 -22.35 -10.53 -1.20
C GLU A 49 -22.52 -10.52 -2.72
N LYS A 50 -23.56 -9.82 -3.22
CA LYS A 50 -23.69 -9.57 -4.66
C LYS A 50 -22.47 -8.80 -5.16
N PRO A 51 -21.89 -9.17 -6.33
CA PRO A 51 -20.73 -8.46 -6.85
C PRO A 51 -21.10 -7.02 -7.20
N LEU A 52 -20.33 -6.07 -6.67
CA LEU A 52 -20.50 -4.63 -6.87
C LEU A 52 -19.49 -4.11 -7.91
N PHE A 53 -19.39 -4.75 -9.08
CA PHE A 53 -18.44 -4.46 -10.19
C PHE A 53 -17.12 -5.25 -10.18
N HIS A 54 -16.56 -5.36 -11.38
CA HIS A 54 -15.34 -6.10 -11.72
C HIS A 54 -14.12 -5.36 -11.15
N SER A 55 -13.35 -6.00 -10.28
CA SER A 55 -11.97 -5.57 -10.04
C SER A 55 -11.03 -6.75 -10.24
N HIS A 56 -10.26 -6.73 -11.32
CA HIS A 56 -9.06 -7.56 -11.42
C HIS A 56 -7.92 -6.80 -10.74
N GLY A 57 -7.71 -7.07 -9.46
CA GLY A 57 -6.44 -6.74 -8.82
C GLY A 57 -5.48 -7.92 -8.97
N ILE A 58 -4.21 -7.66 -9.26
CA ILE A 58 -3.17 -8.71 -9.27
C ILE A 58 -3.14 -9.38 -7.90
N ASN A 59 -3.32 -10.70 -7.89
CA ASN A 59 -3.28 -11.52 -6.68
C ASN A 59 -1.83 -11.55 -6.16
N SER A 60 -1.49 -10.67 -5.22
CA SER A 60 -0.12 -10.50 -4.70
C SER A 60 0.07 -11.04 -3.28
N GLY A 61 -0.76 -12.01 -2.86
CA GLY A 61 -0.74 -12.59 -1.51
C GLY A 61 -0.42 -14.08 -1.50
N ASN A 62 0.11 -14.57 -0.37
CA ASN A 62 0.30 -16.00 -0.06
C ASN A 62 -1.01 -16.64 0.40
N ASN A 63 -2.04 -16.55 -0.43
CA ASN A 63 -3.38 -16.95 -0.07
C ASN A 63 -3.66 -18.40 -0.48
N PRO A 64 -4.08 -19.27 0.43
CA PRO A 64 -4.37 -20.64 0.08
C PRO A 64 -5.55 -20.72 -0.89
N THR A 65 -5.51 -21.74 -1.75
CA THR A 65 -6.56 -22.06 -2.72
C THR A 65 -7.26 -23.34 -2.29
N ILE A 66 -8.58 -23.28 -2.18
CA ILE A 66 -9.46 -24.42 -1.99
C ILE A 66 -9.76 -25.00 -3.35
N THR A 67 -9.43 -26.27 -3.55
CA THR A 67 -9.73 -27.06 -4.74
C THR A 67 -10.70 -28.16 -4.36
N LEU A 68 -11.84 -28.21 -5.05
CA LEU A 68 -12.85 -29.24 -4.87
C LEU A 68 -12.76 -30.26 -5.99
N TYR A 69 -12.95 -31.53 -5.63
CA TYR A 69 -12.88 -32.65 -6.56
C TYR A 69 -14.14 -33.49 -6.52
N ARG A 70 -14.36 -34.21 -7.61
CA ARG A 70 -15.28 -35.34 -7.72
C ARG A 70 -14.63 -36.45 -8.51
N ASN A 71 -14.64 -37.67 -8.00
CA ASN A 71 -14.06 -38.85 -8.65
C ASN A 71 -12.60 -38.61 -9.13
N GLY A 72 -11.84 -37.77 -8.42
CA GLY A 72 -10.47 -37.40 -8.76
C GLY A 72 -10.32 -36.26 -9.78
N GLU A 73 -11.40 -35.76 -10.36
CA GLU A 73 -11.39 -34.60 -11.27
C GLU A 73 -11.64 -33.30 -10.50
N GLU A 74 -10.89 -32.25 -10.85
CA GLU A 74 -11.09 -30.92 -10.28
C GLU A 74 -12.40 -30.31 -10.81
N LEU A 75 -13.26 -29.87 -9.90
CA LEU A 75 -14.54 -29.23 -10.22
C LEU A 75 -14.49 -27.71 -10.08
N LEU A 76 -13.82 -27.24 -9.02
CA LEU A 76 -13.91 -25.85 -8.60
C LEU A 76 -12.66 -25.43 -7.82
N GLN A 77 -12.13 -24.25 -8.15
CA GLN A 77 -11.16 -23.54 -7.33
C GLN A 77 -11.77 -22.27 -6.73
N ILE A 78 -11.49 -22.05 -5.45
CA ILE A 78 -11.83 -20.85 -4.68
C ILE A 78 -10.58 -20.37 -3.95
N SER A 79 -10.16 -19.13 -4.16
CA SER A 79 -9.00 -18.55 -3.48
C SER A 79 -9.36 -17.19 -2.87
N HIS A 80 -8.53 -16.70 -1.95
CA HIS A 80 -8.68 -15.33 -1.47
C HIS A 80 -8.00 -14.33 -2.39
N HIS A 81 -8.68 -13.21 -2.63
CA HIS A 81 -8.01 -12.03 -3.16
C HIS A 81 -7.10 -11.39 -2.09
N SER A 82 -5.99 -10.80 -2.52
CA SER A 82 -4.93 -10.12 -1.72
C SER A 82 -5.37 -9.13 -0.63
N SER A 83 -6.66 -8.81 -0.53
CA SER A 83 -7.23 -7.92 0.48
C SER A 83 -7.98 -8.63 1.62
N CYS A 84 -8.17 -9.96 1.51
CA CYS A 84 -9.03 -10.82 2.33
C CYS A 84 -10.48 -10.31 2.45
N LYS A 85 -10.93 -9.48 1.50
CA LYS A 85 -12.27 -8.90 1.44
C LYS A 85 -13.11 -9.45 0.29
N SER A 86 -12.52 -10.28 -0.54
CA SER A 86 -13.17 -10.98 -1.63
C SER A 86 -12.53 -12.35 -1.83
N ILE A 87 -13.27 -13.23 -2.47
CA ILE A 87 -12.77 -14.49 -3.00
C ILE A 87 -12.75 -14.44 -4.53
N GLU A 88 -11.78 -15.12 -5.11
CA GLU A 88 -11.76 -15.47 -6.52
C GLU A 88 -12.35 -16.88 -6.65
N CYS A 89 -13.10 -17.12 -7.72
CA CYS A 89 -13.71 -18.42 -7.98
C CYS A 89 -13.56 -18.72 -9.46
N SER A 90 -13.03 -19.90 -9.79
CA SER A 90 -12.74 -20.33 -11.17
C SER A 90 -13.94 -20.29 -12.13
N LEU A 91 -15.18 -20.27 -11.63
CA LEU A 91 -16.39 -20.11 -12.45
C LEU A 91 -16.62 -18.70 -12.96
N TYR A 92 -16.07 -17.69 -12.27
CA TYR A 92 -16.41 -16.30 -12.49
C TYR A 92 -15.17 -15.49 -12.88
N SER A 93 -15.35 -14.59 -13.83
CA SER A 93 -14.33 -13.60 -14.22
C SER A 93 -14.32 -12.38 -13.28
N PHE A 94 -14.86 -12.49 -12.07
CA PHE A 94 -14.93 -11.38 -11.13
C PHE A 94 -14.74 -11.87 -9.69
N ASP A 95 -14.20 -10.97 -8.86
CA ASP A 95 -14.08 -11.18 -7.43
C ASP A 95 -15.44 -11.10 -6.74
N ILE A 96 -15.71 -12.03 -5.82
CA ILE A 96 -16.92 -12.03 -5.00
C ILE A 96 -16.61 -11.39 -3.64
N PRO A 97 -17.24 -10.25 -3.29
CA PRO A 97 -17.02 -9.61 -2.00
C PRO A 97 -17.53 -10.44 -0.81
N LEU A 98 -16.80 -10.34 0.30
CA LEU A 98 -17.14 -10.96 1.58
C LEU A 98 -17.80 -9.94 2.53
N SER A 99 -19.09 -10.15 2.85
CA SER A 99 -19.83 -9.41 3.91
C SER A 99 -19.24 -9.68 5.30
N LYS A 100 -18.89 -10.94 5.55
CA LYS A 100 -18.46 -11.45 6.85
C LYS A 100 -17.13 -12.18 6.72
N ALA A 101 -16.07 -11.40 6.53
CA ALA A 101 -14.71 -11.94 6.44
C ALA A 101 -14.36 -12.85 7.64
N GLN A 102 -14.83 -12.52 8.84
CA GLN A 102 -14.55 -13.32 10.04
C GLN A 102 -15.11 -14.75 9.98
N THR A 103 -16.34 -14.94 9.49
CA THR A 103 -16.93 -16.29 9.31
C THR A 103 -16.12 -17.13 8.33
N TRP A 104 -15.62 -16.49 7.27
CA TRP A 104 -14.77 -17.15 6.29
C TRP A 104 -13.39 -17.52 6.86
N LEU A 105 -12.79 -16.65 7.68
CA LEU A 105 -11.54 -16.94 8.37
C LEU A 105 -11.70 -18.05 9.43
N GLU A 106 -12.81 -18.07 10.16
CA GLU A 106 -13.11 -19.11 11.16
C GLU A 106 -13.20 -20.52 10.54
N TRP A 107 -13.72 -20.62 9.31
CA TRP A 107 -13.74 -21.90 8.58
C TRP A 107 -12.32 -22.41 8.31
N PHE A 108 -11.40 -21.53 7.92
CA PHE A 108 -10.00 -21.90 7.73
C PHE A 108 -9.30 -22.26 9.05
N ASP A 109 -9.55 -21.53 10.14
CA ASP A 109 -8.98 -21.83 11.45
C ASP A 109 -9.45 -23.21 11.96
N HIS A 110 -10.73 -23.54 11.76
CA HIS A 110 -11.28 -24.85 12.13
C HIS A 110 -10.56 -26.00 11.43
N ASN A 111 -10.06 -25.75 10.21
CA ASN A 111 -9.31 -26.69 9.40
C ASN A 111 -7.79 -26.57 9.58
N ASN A 112 -7.33 -25.87 10.62
CA ASN A 112 -5.92 -25.63 10.95
C ASN A 112 -5.11 -24.90 9.86
N VAL A 113 -5.77 -24.16 8.99
CA VAL A 113 -5.13 -23.36 7.93
C VAL A 113 -5.11 -21.89 8.35
N ASN A 114 -4.07 -21.48 9.07
CA ASN A 114 -4.02 -20.16 9.70
C ASN A 114 -3.52 -19.01 8.78
N SER A 115 -3.01 -19.32 7.59
CA SER A 115 -2.40 -18.32 6.70
C SER A 115 -3.36 -17.19 6.28
N PRO A 116 -4.67 -17.42 6.01
CA PRO A 116 -5.60 -16.34 5.70
C PRO A 116 -5.78 -15.35 6.86
N ARG A 117 -5.85 -15.85 8.10
CA ARG A 117 -5.98 -15.00 9.30
C ARG A 117 -4.74 -14.15 9.49
N GLN A 118 -3.55 -14.76 9.38
CA GLN A 118 -2.29 -14.04 9.47
C GLN A 118 -2.19 -12.92 8.43
N GLU A 119 -2.57 -13.18 7.18
CA GLU A 119 -2.59 -12.17 6.12
C GLU A 119 -3.62 -11.07 6.40
N PHE A 120 -4.83 -11.43 6.83
CA PHE A 120 -5.87 -10.46 7.20
C PHE A 120 -5.39 -9.51 8.32
N GLU A 121 -4.81 -10.06 9.39
CA GLU A 121 -4.29 -9.29 10.52
C GLU A 121 -3.10 -8.42 10.11
N ARG A 122 -2.17 -8.96 9.31
CA ARG A 122 -1.03 -8.21 8.78
C ARG A 122 -1.49 -7.04 7.92
N LEU A 123 -2.47 -7.25 7.04
CA LEU A 123 -3.06 -6.19 6.22
C LEU A 123 -3.82 -5.17 7.05
N ALA A 124 -4.54 -5.59 8.10
CA ALA A 124 -5.22 -4.70 9.02
C ALA A 124 -4.22 -3.81 9.79
N ALA A 125 -3.14 -4.40 10.31
CA ALA A 125 -2.05 -3.67 10.96
C ALA A 125 -1.40 -2.68 10.00
N ARG A 126 -1.06 -3.13 8.78
CA ARG A 126 -0.51 -2.26 7.72
C ARG A 126 -1.44 -1.10 7.37
N ARG A 127 -2.76 -1.32 7.26
CA ARG A 127 -3.73 -0.25 6.99
C ARG A 127 -3.81 0.76 8.13
N ARG A 128 -3.73 0.30 9.40
CA ARG A 128 -3.68 1.19 10.57
C ARG A 128 -2.42 2.02 10.55
N GLU A 129 -1.27 1.40 10.35
CA GLU A 129 0.02 2.08 10.21
C GLU A 129 -0.03 3.13 9.09
N GLN A 130 -0.47 2.75 7.88
CA GLN A 130 -0.61 3.67 6.75
C GLN A 130 -1.52 4.86 7.06
N ARG A 131 -2.61 4.65 7.81
CA ARG A 131 -3.52 5.73 8.23
C ARG A 131 -2.83 6.69 9.20
N GLU A 132 -2.10 6.19 10.18
CA GLU A 132 -1.37 7.02 11.14
C GLU A 132 -0.18 7.74 10.49
N THR A 133 0.54 7.09 9.56
CA THR A 133 1.56 7.72 8.73
C THR A 133 0.96 8.84 7.89
N TYR A 134 -0.17 8.62 7.22
CA TYR A 134 -0.83 9.65 6.43
C TYR A 134 -1.31 10.82 7.30
N LYS A 135 -1.90 10.56 8.47
CA LYS A 135 -2.26 11.63 9.42
C LYS A 135 -1.05 12.45 9.85
N THR A 136 0.05 11.79 10.21
CA THR A 136 1.31 12.44 10.61
C THR A 136 1.86 13.29 9.46
N PHE A 137 1.86 12.75 8.25
CA PHE A 137 2.27 13.45 7.04
C PHE A 137 1.43 14.71 6.79
N MET A 138 0.10 14.59 6.86
CA MET A 138 -0.80 15.74 6.68
C MET A 138 -0.65 16.79 7.77
N ARG A 139 -0.38 16.39 9.01
CA ARG A 139 -0.16 17.31 10.14
C ARG A 139 1.11 18.14 9.98
N ASN A 140 2.15 17.59 9.36
CA ASN A 140 3.42 18.28 9.13
C ASN A 140 3.47 19.03 7.79
N MET A 141 2.37 19.04 7.03
CA MET A 141 2.30 19.78 5.78
C MET A 141 2.44 21.28 6.04
N PRO A 142 3.25 22.01 5.25
CA PRO A 142 3.31 23.46 5.34
C PRO A 142 1.91 24.08 5.16
N PRO A 143 1.43 24.94 6.08
CA PRO A 143 0.03 25.40 6.07
C PRO A 143 -0.42 26.05 4.76
N TYR A 144 0.50 26.71 4.05
CA TYR A 144 0.24 27.36 2.77
C TYR A 144 0.00 26.38 1.61
N LEU A 145 0.26 25.08 1.78
CA LEU A 145 -0.04 24.03 0.81
C LEU A 145 -1.36 23.32 1.07
N LEU A 146 -1.91 23.42 2.30
CA LEU A 146 -3.00 22.56 2.77
C LEU A 146 -4.29 22.69 1.96
N SER A 147 -4.69 23.91 1.62
CA SER A 147 -5.92 24.16 0.86
C SER A 147 -5.83 23.57 -0.56
N ILE A 148 -4.69 23.76 -1.22
CA ILE A 148 -4.43 23.26 -2.58
C ILE A 148 -4.32 21.73 -2.56
N TRP A 149 -3.64 21.16 -1.57
CA TRP A 149 -3.56 19.71 -1.43
C TRP A 149 -4.95 19.10 -1.29
N LYS A 150 -5.79 19.61 -0.38
CA LYS A 150 -7.16 19.12 -0.16
C LYS A 150 -8.01 19.18 -1.43
N LYS A 151 -7.88 20.25 -2.23
CA LYS A 151 -8.56 20.39 -3.53
C LYS A 151 -8.20 19.26 -4.51
N HIS A 152 -6.99 18.72 -4.42
CA HIS A 152 -6.46 17.70 -5.34
C HIS A 152 -6.19 16.35 -4.67
N GLU A 153 -6.74 16.10 -3.48
CA GLU A 153 -6.39 14.94 -2.66
C GLU A 153 -6.64 13.61 -3.39
N SER A 154 -7.74 13.50 -4.15
CA SER A 154 -8.04 12.29 -4.93
C SER A 154 -6.96 12.00 -5.98
N THR A 155 -6.66 12.98 -6.85
CA THR A 155 -5.61 12.86 -7.87
C THR A 155 -4.26 12.51 -7.26
N ILE A 156 -3.90 13.15 -6.16
CA ILE A 156 -2.62 12.91 -5.48
C ILE A 156 -2.57 11.49 -4.89
N ARG A 157 -3.65 11.03 -4.24
CA ARG A 157 -3.68 9.73 -3.56
C ARG A 157 -3.76 8.55 -4.52
N PHE A 158 -4.43 8.70 -5.66
CA PHE A 158 -4.63 7.61 -6.62
C PHE A 158 -3.58 7.61 -7.74
N ASP A 159 -3.17 8.78 -8.25
CA ASP A 159 -2.24 8.86 -9.39
C ASP A 159 -0.81 9.25 -8.99
N GLY A 160 -0.62 9.81 -7.80
CA GLY A 160 0.67 10.33 -7.35
C GLY A 160 1.15 11.53 -8.18
N LYS A 161 0.24 12.17 -8.92
CA LYS A 161 0.53 13.34 -9.76
C LYS A 161 0.54 14.60 -8.90
N CYS A 162 1.59 15.40 -9.03
CA CYS A 162 1.68 16.72 -8.43
C CYS A 162 0.90 17.74 -9.28
N PRO A 163 -0.18 18.35 -8.76
CA PRO A 163 -0.93 19.36 -9.50
C PRO A 163 -0.09 20.61 -9.76
N ASP A 164 -0.22 21.23 -10.94
CA ASP A 164 0.52 22.44 -11.26
C ASP A 164 0.14 23.64 -10.37
N ASP A 165 -1.07 23.65 -9.81
CA ASP A 165 -1.49 24.61 -8.78
C ASP A 165 -0.57 24.54 -7.54
N LEU A 166 -0.13 23.34 -7.15
CA LEU A 166 0.76 23.12 -6.02
C LEU A 166 2.19 23.59 -6.34
N LYS A 167 2.68 23.36 -7.56
CA LYS A 167 3.99 23.87 -8.00
C LYS A 167 4.02 25.40 -8.05
N ARG A 168 2.95 26.00 -8.58
CA ARG A 168 2.83 27.46 -8.70
C ARG A 168 2.74 28.16 -7.33
N SER A 169 2.14 27.52 -6.33
CA SER A 169 2.00 28.15 -5.01
C SER A 169 3.34 28.35 -4.30
N LEU A 170 4.30 27.44 -4.48
CA LEU A 170 5.63 27.58 -3.89
C LEU A 170 6.43 28.75 -4.46
N ARG A 171 6.30 29.00 -5.77
CA ARG A 171 6.99 30.12 -6.44
C ARG A 171 6.36 31.48 -6.15
N ARG A 172 5.11 31.51 -5.65
CA ARG A 172 4.43 32.75 -5.26
C ARG A 172 4.82 33.15 -3.85
N ASN A 173 4.88 34.44 -3.58
CA ASN A 173 5.06 34.95 -2.22
C ASN A 173 3.73 34.90 -1.45
N LEU A 174 3.29 33.69 -1.07
CA LEU A 174 2.00 33.45 -0.40
C LEU A 174 2.09 33.48 1.14
N CYS A 175 3.29 33.58 1.70
CA CYS A 175 3.49 33.41 3.15
C CYS A 175 4.65 34.22 3.74
N GLY A 176 5.22 35.19 3.02
CA GLY A 176 6.36 35.98 3.49
C GLY A 176 7.69 35.21 3.56
N LYS A 177 7.66 33.89 3.32
CA LYS A 177 8.86 33.05 3.21
C LYS A 177 9.54 33.21 1.86
N THR A 178 10.86 33.19 1.89
CA THR A 178 11.76 33.06 0.73
C THR A 178 11.53 31.73 -0.01
N LEU A 179 12.13 31.59 -1.19
CA LEU A 179 12.06 30.34 -1.94
C LEU A 179 12.77 29.21 -1.17
N ASP A 180 13.98 29.49 -0.67
CA ASP A 180 14.81 28.56 0.10
C ASP A 180 14.07 28.02 1.34
N GLU A 181 13.43 28.89 2.12
CA GLU A 181 12.64 28.48 3.28
C GLU A 181 11.45 27.60 2.89
N LYS A 182 10.82 27.83 1.74
CA LYS A 182 9.71 26.99 1.26
C LYS A 182 10.20 25.64 0.75
N ILE A 183 11.34 25.58 0.09
CA ILE A 183 11.94 24.32 -0.35
C ILE A 183 12.36 23.51 0.88
N ALA A 184 12.98 24.14 1.88
CA ALA A 184 13.32 23.52 3.15
C ALA A 184 12.08 22.98 3.89
N ASP A 185 11.00 23.77 3.99
CA ASP A 185 9.70 23.33 4.56
C ASP A 185 9.17 22.06 3.85
N VAL A 186 9.24 22.02 2.52
CA VAL A 186 8.77 20.86 1.74
C VAL A 186 9.70 19.65 1.91
N LEU A 187 11.01 19.84 2.01
CA LEU A 187 11.96 18.77 2.31
C LEU A 187 11.73 18.20 3.71
N ILE A 188 11.55 19.07 4.72
CA ILE A 188 11.18 18.68 6.09
C ILE A 188 9.88 17.85 6.05
N TRP A 189 8.85 18.35 5.37
CA TRP A 189 7.59 17.65 5.23
C TRP A 189 7.75 16.28 4.55
N TYR A 190 8.53 16.21 3.47
CA TYR A 190 8.82 14.98 2.74
C TYR A 190 9.55 13.95 3.62
N GLY A 191 10.40 14.41 4.54
CA GLY A 191 11.10 13.56 5.50
C GLY A 191 10.28 13.10 6.70
N THR A 192 9.07 13.63 6.92
CA THR A 192 8.21 13.23 8.06
C THR A 192 7.56 11.86 7.92
N THR A 193 7.66 11.22 6.76
CA THR A 193 7.04 9.92 6.54
C THR A 193 7.96 8.77 6.94
N ALA A 194 7.35 7.72 7.49
CA ALA A 194 8.03 6.50 7.91
C ALA A 194 8.60 5.65 6.75
N SER A 195 8.51 6.10 5.49
CA SER A 195 8.93 5.34 4.31
C SER A 195 10.42 4.98 4.30
N ALA A 196 11.22 5.57 5.18
CA ALA A 196 12.62 5.20 5.40
C ALA A 196 12.77 3.73 5.89
N LYS A 197 11.72 3.12 6.47
CA LYS A 197 11.80 1.85 7.19
C LYS A 197 11.18 0.60 6.52
N ASN A 198 10.94 0.59 5.20
CA ASN A 198 10.70 -0.61 4.34
C ASN A 198 9.43 -0.56 3.47
N ARG A 199 9.61 -0.95 2.20
CA ARG A 199 8.61 -1.34 1.17
C ARG A 199 7.69 -0.23 0.62
N GLY A 200 8.24 0.50 -0.35
CA GLY A 200 7.51 1.33 -1.31
C GLY A 200 7.09 2.68 -0.74
N SER A 201 7.53 3.77 -1.37
CA SER A 201 7.04 5.12 -1.03
C SER A 201 5.56 5.20 -1.38
N PRO A 202 4.68 5.54 -0.40
CA PRO A 202 3.26 5.76 -0.65
C PRO A 202 3.00 6.66 -1.88
N ILE A 203 1.94 6.38 -2.64
CA ILE A 203 1.65 7.11 -3.89
C ILE A 203 1.63 8.64 -3.69
N TYR A 204 1.11 9.12 -2.56
CA TYR A 204 1.04 10.55 -2.26
C TYR A 204 2.42 11.22 -2.09
N GLU A 205 3.45 10.48 -1.67
CA GLU A 205 4.80 11.00 -1.54
C GLU A 205 5.42 11.30 -2.91
N ARG A 206 4.99 10.60 -3.96
CA ARG A 206 5.41 10.87 -5.35
C ARG A 206 5.01 12.27 -5.79
N ALA A 207 3.91 12.81 -5.26
CA ALA A 207 3.49 14.18 -5.55
C ALA A 207 4.38 15.21 -4.86
N VAL A 208 4.88 14.92 -3.65
CA VAL A 208 5.85 15.79 -2.95
C VAL A 208 7.22 15.74 -3.61
N GLU A 209 7.66 14.54 -4.00
CA GLU A 209 8.89 14.39 -4.78
C GLU A 209 8.79 15.19 -6.09
N ALA A 210 7.69 15.06 -6.84
CA ALA A 210 7.48 15.82 -8.06
C ALA A 210 7.30 17.34 -7.81
N LEU A 211 6.90 17.74 -6.60
CA LEU A 211 6.87 19.14 -6.18
C LEU A 211 8.29 19.68 -5.98
N LEU A 212 9.16 18.91 -5.32
CA LEU A 212 10.58 19.23 -5.11
C LEU A 212 11.35 19.24 -6.43
N LEU A 213 11.09 18.29 -7.33
CA LEU A 213 11.69 18.21 -8.66
C LEU A 213 11.19 19.29 -9.64
N ALA A 214 10.27 20.17 -9.20
CA ALA A 214 9.89 21.34 -9.98
C ALA A 214 10.83 22.54 -9.75
N PHE A 215 11.80 22.42 -8.86
CA PHE A 215 12.89 23.37 -8.65
C PHE A 215 14.15 22.89 -9.33
N ASP A 216 14.97 23.85 -9.76
CA ASP A 216 16.27 23.55 -10.35
C ASP A 216 17.24 23.11 -9.26
N GLU A 217 18.30 22.41 -9.65
CA GLU A 217 19.27 21.82 -8.72
C GLU A 217 19.87 22.86 -7.76
N GLN A 218 20.20 24.05 -8.26
CA GLN A 218 20.78 25.13 -7.45
C GLN A 218 19.81 25.66 -6.38
N ASP A 219 18.50 25.74 -6.68
CA ASP A 219 17.50 26.18 -5.72
C ASP A 219 17.41 25.17 -4.55
N ILE A 220 17.48 23.88 -4.87
CA ILE A 220 17.46 22.80 -3.87
C ILE A 220 18.74 22.83 -3.04
N GLU A 221 19.90 23.04 -3.66
CA GLU A 221 21.19 23.17 -2.99
C GLU A 221 21.20 24.35 -2.02
N SER A 222 20.87 25.56 -2.51
CA SER A 222 20.80 26.78 -1.71
C SER A 222 19.85 26.62 -0.52
N ALA A 223 18.67 26.04 -0.76
CA ALA A 223 17.70 25.78 0.29
C ALA A 223 18.26 24.87 1.39
N VAL A 224 19.00 23.83 1.04
CA VAL A 224 19.61 22.92 2.02
C VAL A 224 20.79 23.57 2.71
N GLU A 225 21.63 24.31 1.98
CA GLU A 225 22.78 25.01 2.52
C GLU A 225 22.40 26.08 3.55
N SER A 226 21.30 26.79 3.31
CA SER A 226 20.75 27.79 4.23
C SER A 226 20.35 27.22 5.60
N GLN A 227 20.27 25.89 5.73
CA GLN A 227 19.87 25.20 6.95
C GLN A 227 21.06 24.62 7.73
N PHE A 228 22.30 24.80 7.27
CA PHE A 228 23.48 24.45 8.06
C PHE A 228 23.64 25.39 9.26
N ASN A 229 23.96 24.82 10.42
CA ASN A 229 24.42 25.60 11.56
C ASN A 229 25.87 26.06 11.38
N GLU A 230 26.39 26.82 12.35
CA GLU A 230 27.77 27.32 12.37
C GLU A 230 28.82 26.20 12.26
N GLN A 231 28.48 24.97 12.62
CA GLN A 231 29.34 23.79 12.53
C GLN A 231 29.23 23.08 11.17
N GLY A 232 28.47 23.61 10.21
CA GLY A 232 28.28 23.00 8.90
C GLY A 232 27.45 21.71 8.94
N THR A 233 26.55 21.57 9.92
CA THR A 233 25.70 20.38 10.09
C THR A 233 24.21 20.72 10.03
N LEU A 234 23.40 19.79 9.49
CA LEU A 234 21.95 19.89 9.53
C LEU A 234 21.46 19.37 10.88
N SER A 235 20.64 20.15 11.59
CA SER A 235 20.10 19.77 12.90
C SER A 235 18.69 19.17 12.84
N ASN A 236 17.96 19.40 11.75
CA ASN A 236 16.58 18.91 11.60
C ASN A 236 16.57 17.48 11.02
N PRO A 237 16.16 16.46 11.81
CA PRO A 237 16.18 15.07 11.36
C PRO A 237 15.21 14.79 10.19
N ASN A 238 14.12 15.54 10.10
CA ASN A 238 13.18 15.43 8.99
C ASN A 238 13.76 16.06 7.71
N LEU A 239 14.48 17.18 7.81
CA LEU A 239 15.19 17.75 6.66
C LEU A 239 16.21 16.75 6.12
N ILE A 240 17.04 16.19 7.01
CA ILE A 240 18.02 15.15 6.67
C ILE A 240 17.35 13.98 5.94
N THR A 241 16.26 13.46 6.50
CA THR A 241 15.50 12.35 5.91
C THR A 241 14.91 12.72 4.55
N GLY A 242 14.36 13.93 4.42
CA GLY A 242 13.82 14.46 3.17
C GLY A 242 14.87 14.55 2.07
N CYS A 243 16.03 15.12 2.37
CA CYS A 243 17.20 15.18 1.48
C CYS A 243 17.63 13.77 1.06
N TYR A 244 17.82 12.86 2.02
CA TYR A 244 18.20 11.48 1.72
C TYR A 244 17.21 10.78 0.78
N LYS A 245 15.91 10.92 1.04
CA LYS A 245 14.85 10.34 0.20
C LYS A 245 14.86 10.92 -1.21
N LEU A 246 15.04 12.24 -1.34
CA LEU A 246 15.06 12.92 -2.63
C LEU A 246 16.29 12.51 -3.43
N PHE A 247 17.49 12.63 -2.86
CA PHE A 247 18.74 12.41 -3.59
C PHE A 247 18.99 10.93 -3.95
N ARG A 248 18.43 10.00 -3.17
CA ARG A 248 18.47 8.57 -3.52
C ARG A 248 17.35 8.14 -4.47
N SER A 249 16.40 9.01 -4.76
CA SER A 249 15.29 8.66 -5.64
C SER A 249 15.78 8.42 -7.07
N PHE A 250 15.13 7.49 -7.76
CA PHE A 250 15.44 7.21 -9.17
C PHE A 250 15.18 8.42 -10.07
N ARG A 251 14.14 9.21 -9.78
CA ARG A 251 13.77 10.38 -10.59
C ARG A 251 14.77 11.51 -10.43
N PHE A 252 15.22 11.77 -9.20
CA PHE A 252 16.24 12.77 -8.93
C PHE A 252 17.52 12.43 -9.69
N LYS A 253 18.03 11.19 -9.53
CA LYS A 253 19.23 10.73 -10.25
C LYS A 253 19.10 10.77 -11.76
N LYS A 254 17.89 10.58 -12.30
CA LYS A 254 17.64 10.68 -13.74
C LYS A 254 17.65 12.13 -14.23
N MET A 255 17.15 13.07 -13.41
CA MET A 255 17.12 14.50 -13.76
C MET A 255 18.48 15.17 -13.55
N TYR A 256 19.20 14.76 -12.50
CA TYR A 256 20.46 15.32 -12.05
C TYR A 256 21.50 14.18 -11.92
N PRO A 257 22.08 13.72 -13.04
CA PRO A 257 22.96 12.54 -13.05
C PRO A 257 24.29 12.76 -12.32
N GLU A 258 24.81 13.99 -12.33
CA GLU A 258 26.01 14.38 -11.58
C GLU A 258 25.74 14.45 -10.06
N GLY A 259 24.46 14.65 -9.70
CA GLY A 259 23.97 14.82 -8.33
C GLY A 259 24.47 16.10 -7.67
N LEU A 260 23.88 16.41 -6.52
CA LEU A 260 24.23 17.62 -5.77
C LEU A 260 25.65 17.55 -5.20
N ASN A 261 26.34 18.69 -5.17
CA ASN A 261 27.68 18.84 -4.60
C ASN A 261 27.66 19.04 -3.08
N LEU A 262 26.87 18.23 -2.38
CA LEU A 262 26.71 18.32 -0.93
C LEU A 262 27.70 17.37 -0.24
N GLU A 263 28.99 17.69 -0.29
CA GLU A 263 30.04 16.89 0.39
C GLU A 263 29.75 16.68 1.89
N SER A 264 29.06 17.63 2.53
CA SER A 264 28.61 17.59 3.93
C SER A 264 27.45 16.62 4.20
N ILE A 265 26.60 16.33 3.21
CA ILE A 265 25.47 15.37 3.32
C ILE A 265 25.90 13.96 2.88
N ARG A 266 26.97 13.87 2.07
CA ARG A 266 27.55 12.61 1.60
C ARG A 266 28.30 11.84 2.69
N GLN A 267 28.59 12.44 3.85
CA GLN A 267 29.22 11.72 4.95
C GLN A 267 28.19 10.89 5.74
N PRO A 268 28.22 9.53 5.65
CA PRO A 268 27.28 8.67 6.38
C PRO A 268 27.39 8.82 7.90
N GLN A 269 28.51 9.37 8.38
CA GLN A 269 28.85 9.53 9.79
C GLN A 269 28.10 10.68 10.47
N LEU A 270 27.63 11.68 9.72
CA LEU A 270 26.84 12.82 10.25
C LEU A 270 25.35 12.51 10.39
N LEU A 271 24.89 11.36 9.91
CA LEU A 271 23.47 11.02 9.92
C LEU A 271 23.02 10.39 11.24
N GLY A 272 23.89 9.83 12.07
CA GLY A 272 23.51 9.25 13.38
C GLY A 272 22.41 8.18 13.35
N VAL A 273 21.92 7.80 12.16
CA VAL A 273 20.85 6.86 11.93
C VAL A 273 21.50 5.57 11.44
N THR A 274 21.77 4.67 12.37
CA THR A 274 21.84 3.24 12.05
C THR A 274 20.46 2.82 11.55
N PHE A 275 20.39 2.41 10.28
CA PHE A 275 19.19 1.80 9.69
C PHE A 275 19.14 0.30 9.99
#